data_AF-A0A4Y8ZX25-F1
#
_entry.id   AF-A0A4Y8ZX25-F1
#
_cell.length_a   1.000
_cell.length_b   1.000
_cell.length_c   1.000
_cell.angle_alpha   90.00
_cell.angle_beta   90.00
_cell.angle_gamma   90.00
#
_symmetry.space_group_name_H-M   'P 1'
#
loop_
_entity.id
_entity.type
_entity.pdbx_description
1 polymer ?
#
loop_
_entity_poly.entity_id
_entity_poly.type
_entity_poly.pdbx_seq_one_letter_code
_entity_poly.pdbx_strand_id
1 'polypeptide(L)'
;MGVILRPPSDPAGALGVRVQGAGLEIGVIGDGYAMVSCRDKLRIDLRTQIPDTIRLSLVGRPVSRVIGHDLLKPIHYTILRATTTASGATLFVHTGRSPYDMPWPQLARFT
;
A
#
# COMPACT_ATOMS: atom_id res chain seq x y z
N MET A 1 -16.09 -10.10 -4.46
CA MET A 1 -16.99 -9.08 -3.84
C MET A 1 -16.12 -8.10 -3.06
N GLY A 2 -16.45 -6.81 -3.08
CA GLY A 2 -15.70 -5.77 -2.38
C GLY A 2 -16.61 -4.72 -1.76
N VAL A 3 -16.07 -3.99 -0.79
CA VAL A 3 -16.76 -2.95 -0.03
C VAL A 3 -15.95 -1.67 -0.13
N ILE A 4 -16.62 -0.58 -0.48
CA ILE A 4 -16.05 0.77 -0.38
C ILE A 4 -16.29 1.24 1.06
N LEU A 5 -15.21 1.46 1.81
CA LEU A 5 -15.27 1.97 3.17
C LEU A 5 -15.28 3.50 3.19
N ARG A 6 -14.62 4.12 2.21
CA ARG A 6 -14.59 5.56 2.02
C ARG A 6 -14.60 5.89 0.52
N PRO A 7 -15.57 6.67 0.02
CA PRO A 7 -15.71 6.93 -1.40
C PRO A 7 -14.62 7.87 -1.93
N PRO A 8 -14.37 7.91 -3.25
CA PRO A 8 -13.38 8.82 -3.85
C PRO A 8 -13.65 10.32 -3.65
N SER A 9 -14.88 10.69 -3.30
CA SER A 9 -15.26 12.08 -3.00
C SER A 9 -14.85 12.55 -1.61
N ASP A 10 -14.35 11.66 -0.77
CA ASP A 10 -13.95 12.01 0.59
C ASP A 10 -12.61 12.78 0.57
N PRO A 11 -12.50 13.93 1.27
CA PRO A 11 -11.29 14.74 1.29
C PRO A 11 -10.08 14.01 1.89
N ALA A 12 -10.29 12.96 2.71
CA ALA A 12 -9.23 12.13 3.24
C ALA A 12 -8.82 10.98 2.29
N GLY A 13 -9.29 10.99 1.04
CA GLY A 13 -9.01 9.97 0.02
C GLY A 13 -10.00 8.81 0.00
N ALA A 14 -9.88 7.88 -0.95
CA ALA A 14 -10.72 6.68 -1.03
C ALA A 14 -10.11 5.51 -0.24
N LEU A 15 -10.96 4.65 0.32
CA LEU A 15 -10.57 3.39 0.95
C LEU A 15 -11.57 2.30 0.57
N GLY A 16 -11.05 1.15 0.16
CA GLY A 16 -11.86 -0.01 -0.14
C GLY A 16 -11.15 -1.30 0.18
N VAL A 17 -11.94 -2.37 0.31
CA VAL A 17 -11.44 -3.72 0.54
C VAL A 17 -12.16 -4.70 -0.37
N ARG A 18 -11.47 -5.73 -0.85
CA ARG A 18 -12.11 -6.84 -1.56
C ARG A 18 -11.43 -8.16 -1.25
N VAL A 19 -12.20 -9.24 -1.29
CA VAL A 19 -11.63 -10.58 -1.23
C VAL A 19 -11.06 -10.94 -2.60
N GLN A 20 -9.77 -11.31 -2.63
CA GLN A 20 -9.08 -11.75 -3.83
C GLN A 20 -8.39 -13.11 -3.56
N GLY A 21 -8.99 -14.18 -4.09
CA GLY A 21 -8.59 -15.55 -3.76
C GLY A 21 -8.68 -15.78 -2.24
N ALA A 22 -7.60 -16.32 -1.65
CA ALA A 22 -7.49 -16.57 -0.21
C ALA A 22 -6.97 -15.35 0.61
N GLY A 23 -7.10 -14.12 0.11
CA GLY A 23 -6.57 -12.93 0.78
C GLY A 23 -7.52 -11.74 0.71
N LEU A 24 -7.27 -10.77 1.59
CA LEU A 24 -7.90 -9.46 1.56
C LEU A 24 -7.00 -8.50 0.79
N GLU A 25 -7.54 -7.90 -0.26
CA GLU A 25 -6.94 -6.76 -0.93
C GLU A 25 -7.48 -5.47 -0.28
N ILE A 26 -6.57 -4.57 0.10
CA ILE A 26 -6.88 -3.26 0.68
C ILE A 26 -6.36 -2.20 -0.28
N GLY A 27 -7.25 -1.33 -0.74
CA GLY A 27 -6.95 -0.24 -1.66
C GLY A 27 -7.14 1.11 -1.00
N VAL A 28 -6.17 2.01 -1.16
CA VAL A 28 -6.22 3.41 -0.74
C VAL A 28 -5.91 4.29 -1.94
N ILE A 29 -6.69 5.33 -2.16
CA ILE A 29 -6.42 6.34 -3.20
C ILE A 29 -6.34 7.69 -2.52
N GLY A 30 -5.22 8.39 -2.66
CA GLY A 30 -5.03 9.73 -2.15
C GLY A 30 -4.73 10.72 -3.27
N ASP A 31 -4.39 11.95 -2.90
CA ASP A 31 -3.89 12.91 -3.87
C ASP A 31 -2.47 12.52 -4.32
N GLY A 32 -2.27 12.39 -5.62
CA GLY A 32 -0.98 12.01 -6.19
C GLY A 32 -0.60 10.52 -6.11
N TYR A 33 -1.35 9.67 -5.40
CA TYR A 33 -0.99 8.25 -5.26
C TYR A 33 -2.19 7.29 -5.16
N ALA A 34 -1.93 6.02 -5.46
CA ALA A 34 -2.80 4.89 -5.12
C ALA A 34 -1.96 3.76 -4.52
N MET A 35 -2.48 3.10 -3.49
CA MET A 35 -1.84 1.97 -2.83
C MET A 35 -2.79 0.78 -2.85
N VAL A 36 -2.28 -0.39 -3.21
CA VAL A 36 -3.02 -1.64 -3.16
C VAL A 36 -2.15 -2.70 -2.49
N SER A 37 -2.61 -3.20 -1.35
CA SER A 37 -1.98 -4.26 -0.58
C SER A 37 -2.76 -5.55 -0.76
N CYS A 38 -2.08 -6.65 -1.08
CA CYS A 38 -2.66 -7.99 -1.07
C CYS A 38 -1.60 -9.00 -0.63
N ARG A 39 -1.91 -9.79 0.42
CA ARG A 39 -1.00 -10.76 1.03
C ARG A 39 0.28 -10.10 1.57
N ASP A 40 1.43 -10.43 0.97
CA ASP A 40 2.78 -10.00 1.35
C ASP A 40 3.35 -8.94 0.40
N LYS A 41 2.48 -8.33 -0.41
CA LYS A 41 2.85 -7.37 -1.45
C LYS A 41 2.03 -6.09 -1.33
N LEU A 42 2.73 -4.98 -1.50
CA LEU A 42 2.14 -3.66 -1.64
C LEU A 42 2.57 -3.08 -2.99
N ARG A 43 1.59 -2.63 -3.76
CA ARG A 43 1.78 -1.89 -5.01
C ARG A 43 1.44 -0.43 -4.75
N ILE A 44 2.35 0.47 -5.07
CA ILE A 44 2.17 1.92 -4.91
C ILE A 44 2.29 2.55 -6.28
N ASP A 45 1.22 3.14 -6.78
CA ASP A 45 1.22 3.97 -7.97
C ASP A 45 1.36 5.43 -7.57
N LEU A 46 2.30 6.12 -8.20
CA LEU A 46 2.55 7.54 -8.09
C LEU A 46 2.12 8.18 -9.41
N ARG A 47 1.41 9.31 -9.36
CA ARG A 47 1.05 10.07 -10.57
C ARG A 47 2.25 10.77 -11.20
N THR A 48 3.34 10.88 -10.47
CA THR A 48 4.57 11.55 -10.92
C THR A 48 5.50 10.55 -11.58
N GLN A 49 6.06 10.93 -12.72
CA GLN A 49 7.15 10.18 -13.33
C GLN A 49 8.43 10.31 -12.51
N ILE A 50 9.20 9.23 -12.45
CA ILE A 50 10.53 9.25 -11.86
C ILE A 50 11.57 9.02 -12.97
N PRO A 51 12.66 9.80 -13.00
CA PRO A 51 13.78 9.53 -13.89
C PRO A 51 14.31 8.11 -13.71
N ASP A 52 14.79 7.50 -14.79
CA ASP A 52 15.32 6.13 -14.75
C ASP A 52 16.48 5.95 -13.77
N THR A 53 17.33 6.97 -13.64
CA THR A 53 18.43 6.99 -12.67
C THR A 53 17.91 6.88 -11.24
N ILE A 54 16.86 7.63 -10.90
CA ILE A 54 16.20 7.54 -9.60
C ILE A 54 15.55 6.17 -9.47
N ARG A 55 14.77 5.72 -10.46
CA ARG A 55 14.07 4.43 -10.46
C ARG A 55 15.00 3.25 -10.15
N LEU A 56 16.15 3.17 -10.81
CA LEU A 56 17.13 2.11 -10.60
C LEU A 56 17.71 2.15 -9.18
N SER A 57 17.87 3.34 -8.61
CA SER A 57 18.38 3.51 -7.24
C SER A 57 17.38 3.18 -6.13
N LEU A 58 16.09 3.00 -6.45
CA LEU A 58 15.04 2.75 -5.46
C LEU A 58 15.03 1.32 -4.93
N VAL A 59 15.43 0.35 -5.77
CA VAL A 59 15.39 -1.08 -5.40
C VAL A 59 16.31 -1.34 -4.20
N GLY A 60 15.81 -2.06 -3.21
CA GLY A 60 16.51 -2.33 -1.95
C GLY A 60 16.39 -1.22 -0.91
N ARG A 61 15.82 -0.05 -1.25
CA ARG A 61 15.57 1.02 -0.27
C ARG A 61 14.25 0.81 0.46
N PRO A 62 14.16 1.27 1.73
CA PRO A 62 12.90 1.31 2.44
C PRO A 62 11.98 2.36 1.83
N VAL A 63 10.69 2.03 1.70
CA VAL A 63 9.68 2.89 1.09
C VAL A 63 9.57 4.25 1.79
N SER A 64 9.74 4.30 3.12
CA SER A 64 9.72 5.52 3.93
C SER A 64 10.83 6.52 3.63
N ARG A 65 11.94 6.08 3.00
CA ARG A 65 13.00 6.99 2.53
C ARG A 65 12.75 7.56 1.13
N VAL A 66 11.76 7.02 0.42
CA VAL A 66 11.45 7.39 -0.96
C VAL A 66 10.14 8.19 -1.02
N ILE A 67 9.16 7.80 -0.19
CA ILE A 67 7.85 8.43 -0.14
C ILE A 67 7.65 9.04 1.25
N GLY A 68 7.58 10.36 1.31
CA GLY A 68 7.26 11.10 2.52
C GLY A 68 5.77 11.10 2.82
N HIS A 69 5.20 9.95 3.21
CA HIS A 69 3.78 9.82 3.58
C HIS A 69 3.64 9.25 4.99
N ASP A 70 2.76 9.83 5.82
CA ASP A 70 2.62 9.46 7.24
C ASP A 70 2.30 7.98 7.45
N LEU A 71 1.44 7.40 6.61
CA LEU A 71 1.13 5.96 6.63
C LEU A 71 2.34 5.06 6.38
N LEU A 72 3.38 5.56 5.71
CA LEU A 72 4.56 4.79 5.34
C LEU A 72 5.74 5.05 6.29
N LYS A 73 5.73 6.17 7.04
CA LYS A 73 6.80 6.54 7.99
C LYS A 73 7.15 5.45 9.01
N PRO A 74 6.19 4.80 9.70
CA PRO A 74 6.52 3.79 10.71
C PRO A 74 6.94 2.45 10.08
N ILE A 75 6.98 2.36 8.75
CA ILE A 75 7.08 1.11 8.03
C ILE A 75 8.42 1.03 7.27
N HIS A 76 9.13 -0.07 7.45
CA HIS A 76 10.44 -0.33 6.83
C HIS A 76 10.37 -1.29 5.64
N TYR A 77 9.27 -1.29 4.90
CA TYR A 77 9.12 -2.20 3.77
C TYR A 77 10.09 -1.89 2.63
N THR A 78 10.67 -2.93 2.04
CA THR A 78 11.70 -2.81 1.00
C THR A 78 11.07 -2.78 -0.39
N ILE A 79 11.49 -1.82 -1.20
CA ILE A 79 11.13 -1.76 -2.62
C ILE A 79 11.85 -2.89 -3.38
N LEU A 80 11.09 -3.79 -3.97
CA LEU A 80 11.60 -4.90 -4.77
C LEU A 80 11.77 -4.54 -6.24
N ARG A 81 10.87 -3.71 -6.76
CA ARG A 81 10.83 -3.34 -8.17
C ARG A 81 10.19 -1.98 -8.32
N ALA A 82 10.70 -1.19 -9.25
CA ALA A 82 10.12 0.07 -9.68
C ALA A 82 10.00 0.10 -11.20
N THR A 83 8.81 0.45 -11.70
CA THR A 83 8.50 0.62 -13.12
C THR A 83 7.95 2.01 -13.36
N THR A 84 8.20 2.58 -14.54
CA THR A 84 7.66 3.90 -14.92
C THR A 84 6.91 3.74 -16.24
N THR A 85 5.81 4.46 -16.37
CA THR A 85 4.99 4.55 -17.59
C THR A 85 4.78 6.03 -17.94
N ALA A 86 4.07 6.31 -19.04
CA ALA A 86 3.64 7.67 -19.36
C ALA A 86 2.75 8.29 -18.26
N SER A 87 2.05 7.47 -17.47
CA SER A 87 1.11 7.91 -16.44
C SER A 87 1.71 8.05 -15.04
N GLY A 88 3.01 7.75 -14.85
CA GLY A 88 3.69 7.89 -13.58
C GLY A 88 4.59 6.70 -13.25
N ALA A 89 4.73 6.38 -11.96
CA ALA A 89 5.61 5.33 -11.48
C ALA A 89 4.85 4.32 -10.62
N THR A 90 5.22 3.04 -10.70
CA THR A 90 4.70 1.98 -9.85
C THR A 90 5.85 1.33 -9.08
N LEU A 91 5.71 1.29 -7.75
CA LEU A 91 6.61 0.59 -6.85
C LEU A 91 5.95 -0.70 -6.36
N PHE A 92 6.71 -1.79 -6.40
CA PHE A 92 6.33 -3.06 -5.82
C PHE A 92 7.18 -3.30 -4.58
N VAL A 93 6.51 -3.50 -3.46
CA VAL A 93 7.08 -3.52 -2.14
C VAL A 93 6.74 -4.85 -1.47
N HIS A 94 7.71 -5.46 -0.80
CA HIS A 94 7.44 -6.62 0.05
C HIS A 94 7.11 -6.15 1.46
N THR A 95 5.91 -6.47 1.93
CA THR A 95 5.45 -6.08 3.26
C THR A 95 5.78 -7.11 4.33
N GLY A 96 6.28 -8.29 3.92
CA GLY A 96 6.33 -9.47 4.77
C GLY A 96 4.93 -9.95 5.15
N ARG A 97 4.87 -10.90 6.10
CA ARG A 97 3.64 -11.28 6.77
C ARG A 97 3.68 -10.67 8.16
N SER A 98 2.83 -9.67 8.43
CA SER A 98 2.55 -9.31 9.81
C SER A 98 1.57 -10.34 10.35
N PRO A 99 1.89 -11.08 11.43
CA PRO A 99 0.83 -11.76 12.17
C PRO A 99 -0.16 -10.66 12.58
N TYR A 100 -1.38 -10.75 12.07
CA TYR A 100 -2.44 -9.87 12.51
C TYR A 100 -2.94 -10.44 13.84
N ASP A 101 -2.43 -9.90 14.94
CA ASP A 101 -3.01 -10.15 16.26
C ASP A 101 -4.38 -9.47 16.27
N MET A 102 -5.44 -10.26 16.07
CA MET A 102 -6.79 -9.72 16.23
C MET A 102 -6.91 -9.19 17.66
N PRO A 103 -7.41 -7.97 17.88
CA PRO A 103 -7.64 -7.45 19.23
C PRO A 103 -8.85 -8.11 19.92
N TRP A 104 -9.55 -9.00 19.22
CA TRP A 104 -10.79 -9.63 19.66
C TRP A 104 -10.71 -10.73 20.73
N PRO A 105 -9.54 -11.31 21.12
CA PRO A 105 -9.49 -12.18 22.30
C PRO A 105 -10.04 -11.49 23.55
N GLN A 106 -9.98 -10.15 23.61
CA GLN A 106 -10.57 -9.36 24.68
C GLN A 106 -12.09 -9.17 24.53
N LEU A 107 -12.62 -9.29 23.30
CA LEU A 107 -14.05 -9.13 22.98
C LEU A 107 -14.83 -10.44 23.11
N ALA A 108 -14.20 -11.60 22.86
CA ALA A 108 -14.82 -12.92 22.94
C ALA A 108 -14.67 -13.55 24.33
N ARG A 109 -14.94 -12.79 25.40
CA ARG A 109 -15.07 -13.37 26.75
C ARG A 109 -16.43 -14.07 26.82
N PHE A 110 -16.44 -15.39 26.70
CA PHE A 110 -17.59 -16.21 27.06
C PHE A 110 -17.65 -16.26 28.60
N THR A 111 -18.61 -15.56 29.18
CA THR A 111 -19.04 -15.76 30.57
C THR A 111 -19.83 -17.04 30.70
#